data_AF-A0A8C0EXW7-F1
#
_entry.id   AF-A0A8C0EXW7-F1
#
_cell.length_a   1.000
_cell.length_b   1.000
_cell.length_c   1.000
_cell.angle_alpha   90.00
_cell.angle_beta   90.00
_cell.angle_gamma   90.00
#
_symmetry.space_group_name_H-M   'P 1'
#
loop_
_entity.id
_entity.type
_entity.pdbx_description
1 polymer ?
#
loop_
_entity_poly.entity_id
_entity_poly.type
_entity_poly.pdbx_seq_one_letter_code
_entity_poly.pdbx_strand_id
1 'polypeptide(L)'
;MFFERHLENILKCFIPNTTDPNQVLELIPFCKDHVQKLEVDQFLPPLQVDQKEERDDLSDTESDFGFNKVSMHHYDLGVLITALPHLEELHLTYGVKDCGMNFEWNLFNFTHQDCCNLAVAVKMCHNLKDGGKQLLEGLADNKSLIEFDLRLAEVGEETEYLIHQIVWSNQEAARLESPSTPLPNPSDENAPES
;
A
#
# COMPACT_ATOMS: atom_id res chain seq x y z
N MET A 1 0.39 23.59 -8.82
CA MET A 1 0.91 24.95 -8.51
C MET A 1 2.36 24.88 -7.98
N PHE A 2 2.98 25.98 -7.52
CA PHE A 2 4.37 25.95 -6.99
C PHE A 2 4.50 25.19 -5.65
N PHE A 3 3.59 25.43 -4.70
CA PHE A 3 3.64 24.81 -3.37
C PHE A 3 3.41 23.29 -3.39
N GLU A 4 2.39 22.84 -4.12
CA GLU A 4 2.11 21.42 -4.35
C GLU A 4 3.34 20.74 -4.95
N ARG A 5 3.89 21.28 -6.04
CA ARG A 5 5.04 20.69 -6.71
C ARG A 5 6.30 20.66 -5.85
N HIS A 6 6.48 21.63 -4.96
CA HIS A 6 7.60 21.63 -4.02
C HIS A 6 7.46 20.52 -2.97
N LEU A 7 6.27 20.40 -2.36
CA LEU A 7 5.96 19.35 -1.39
C LEU A 7 6.06 17.95 -2.04
N GLU A 8 5.49 17.79 -3.23
CA GLU A 8 5.57 16.56 -4.04
C GLU A 8 7.02 16.17 -4.31
N ASN A 9 7.86 17.11 -4.74
CA ASN A 9 9.27 16.82 -5.02
C ASN A 9 10.04 16.33 -3.77
N ILE A 10 9.74 16.91 -2.61
CA ILE A 10 10.39 16.49 -1.36
C ILE A 10 9.93 15.08 -0.95
N LEU A 11 8.64 14.79 -1.09
CA LEU A 11 8.10 13.45 -0.84
C LEU A 11 8.67 12.39 -1.79
N LYS A 12 8.81 12.72 -3.08
CA LYS A 12 9.41 11.83 -4.09
C LYS A 12 10.85 11.46 -3.80
N CYS A 13 11.61 12.39 -3.22
CA CYS A 13 13.01 12.17 -2.84
C CYS A 13 13.18 11.67 -1.40
N PHE A 14 12.09 11.49 -0.66
CA PHE A 14 12.16 11.06 0.73
C PHE A 14 12.57 9.58 0.81
N ILE A 15 13.72 9.32 1.41
CA ILE A 15 14.22 7.96 1.64
C ILE A 15 13.97 7.58 3.11
N PRO A 16 13.09 6.60 3.39
CA PRO A 16 12.86 6.12 4.76
C PRO A 16 14.16 5.65 5.42
N ASN A 17 14.27 5.88 6.73
CA ASN A 17 15.45 5.62 7.58
C ASN A 17 16.70 6.48 7.26
N THR A 18 16.69 7.28 6.21
CA THR A 18 17.82 8.14 5.83
C THR A 18 17.46 9.62 5.93
N THR A 19 16.26 10.00 5.49
CA THR A 19 15.79 11.39 5.47
C THR A 19 15.08 11.72 6.78
N ASP A 20 15.35 12.90 7.34
CA ASP A 20 14.66 13.38 8.54
C ASP A 20 13.18 13.70 8.21
N PRO A 21 12.19 13.05 8.86
CA PRO A 21 10.76 13.33 8.68
C PRO A 21 10.39 14.81 8.87
N ASN A 22 11.13 15.56 9.70
CA ASN A 22 10.82 16.97 9.96
C ASN A 22 10.95 17.85 8.72
N GLN A 23 11.76 17.47 7.72
CA GLN A 23 11.90 18.24 6.47
C GLN A 23 10.57 18.40 5.72
N VAL A 24 9.68 17.41 5.82
CA VAL A 24 8.34 17.49 5.23
C VAL A 24 7.45 18.40 6.08
N LEU A 25 7.52 18.27 7.41
CA LEU A 25 6.67 19.00 8.35
C LEU A 25 6.98 20.50 8.41
N GLU A 26 8.24 20.88 8.23
CA GLU A 26 8.69 22.28 8.20
C GLU A 26 8.05 23.10 7.08
N LEU A 27 7.58 22.44 6.01
CA LEU A 27 6.94 23.11 4.87
C LEU A 27 5.47 23.43 5.11
N ILE A 28 4.82 22.67 5.99
CA ILE A 28 3.37 22.73 6.22
C ILE A 28 2.89 24.15 6.53
N PRO A 29 3.53 24.94 7.41
CA PRO A 29 3.10 26.31 7.70
C PRO A 29 3.04 27.22 6.46
N PHE A 30 3.78 26.91 5.41
CA PHE A 30 3.89 27.72 4.19
C PHE A 30 2.94 27.28 3.08
N CYS A 31 2.44 26.03 3.09
CA CYS A 31 1.65 25.48 2.00
C CYS A 31 0.28 24.90 2.40
N LYS A 32 -0.01 24.67 3.68
CA LYS A 32 -1.21 23.96 4.16
C LYS A 32 -2.54 24.51 3.60
N ASP A 33 -2.64 25.82 3.41
CA ASP A 33 -3.86 26.48 2.97
C ASP A 33 -4.00 26.52 1.42
N HIS A 34 -3.00 26.00 0.71
CA HIS A 34 -2.87 26.11 -0.75
C HIS A 34 -2.78 24.76 -1.47
N VAL A 35 -2.57 23.66 -0.75
CA VAL A 35 -2.46 22.33 -1.34
C VAL A 35 -3.86 21.72 -1.44
N GLN A 36 -4.34 21.56 -2.68
CA GLN A 36 -5.61 20.88 -2.98
C GLN A 36 -5.37 19.52 -3.63
N LYS A 37 -4.30 19.41 -4.41
CA LYS A 37 -3.86 18.17 -5.02
C LYS A 37 -2.48 17.78 -4.51
N LEU A 38 -2.30 16.50 -4.18
CA LEU A 38 -1.00 15.91 -3.88
C LEU A 38 -0.75 14.72 -4.81
N GLU A 39 0.23 14.86 -5.71
CA GLU A 39 0.63 13.82 -6.66
C GLU A 39 2.06 13.35 -6.41
N VAL A 40 2.19 12.22 -5.71
CA VAL A 40 3.46 11.54 -5.45
C VAL A 40 3.49 10.27 -6.30
N ASP A 41 4.05 10.40 -7.49
CA ASP A 41 4.16 9.34 -8.48
C ASP A 41 5.31 8.35 -8.22
N GLN A 42 6.02 8.51 -7.10
CA GLN A 42 7.06 7.60 -6.65
C GLN A 42 7.32 7.81 -5.15
N PHE A 43 7.25 6.73 -4.38
CA PHE A 43 7.85 6.64 -3.05
C PHE A 43 9.08 5.74 -3.08
N LEU A 44 10.18 6.22 -2.50
CA LEU A 44 11.39 5.44 -2.39
C LEU A 44 11.27 4.42 -1.24
N PRO A 45 11.70 3.16 -1.44
CA PRO A 45 11.69 2.17 -0.39
C PRO A 45 12.74 2.52 0.69
N PRO A 46 12.58 1.99 1.91
CA PRO A 46 13.58 2.10 2.95
C PRO A 46 14.92 1.55 2.49
N LEU A 47 15.99 2.30 2.71
CA LEU A 47 17.34 1.76 2.56
C LEU A 47 17.72 1.00 3.82
N GLN A 48 18.22 -0.23 3.64
CA GLN A 48 18.91 -0.93 4.70
C GLN A 48 20.24 -0.24 4.93
N VAL A 49 20.40 0.39 6.08
CA VAL A 49 21.72 0.89 6.49
C VAL A 49 22.47 -0.34 6.98
N ASP A 50 23.39 -0.87 6.16
CA ASP A 50 24.31 -1.92 6.58
C ASP A 50 25.05 -1.44 7.83
N GLN A 51 24.70 -1.97 9.00
CA GLN A 51 25.54 -1.87 10.18
C GLN A 51 26.72 -2.81 9.98
N LYS A 52 27.71 -2.39 9.19
CA LYS A 52 29.04 -3.01 9.20
C LYS A 52 29.97 -2.13 10.02
N GLU A 53 30.72 -2.80 10.89
CA GLU A 53 31.64 -2.29 11.93
C GLU A 53 30.87 -1.87 13.20
N GLU A 54 30.79 -2.63 14.28
CA GLU A 54 31.76 -3.51 14.95
C GLU A 54 31.01 -4.67 15.63
N ARG A 55 31.42 -5.91 15.40
CA ARG A 55 31.47 -6.94 16.45
C ARG A 55 32.32 -8.10 15.95
N ASP A 56 33.60 -7.97 16.26
CA ASP A 56 34.45 -9.13 16.50
C ASP A 56 33.75 -10.06 17.50
N ASP A 57 33.80 -11.35 17.17
CA ASP A 57 33.82 -12.50 18.06
C ASP A 57 32.69 -12.74 19.11
N LEU A 58 32.08 -13.92 18.95
CA LEU A 58 31.43 -14.77 19.97
C LEU A 58 30.05 -14.37 20.52
N SER A 59 29.00 -15.13 20.16
CA SER A 59 28.42 -16.19 21.00
C SER A 59 26.98 -16.53 20.57
N ASP A 60 26.66 -17.82 20.51
CA ASP A 60 25.29 -18.36 20.48
C ASP A 60 24.62 -18.03 21.81
N THR A 61 23.78 -17.00 21.84
CA THR A 61 22.76 -16.83 22.87
C THR A 61 21.52 -16.24 22.22
N GLU A 62 20.49 -17.08 22.08
CA GLU A 62 19.13 -16.69 21.77
C GLU A 62 18.68 -15.66 22.81
N SER A 63 18.72 -14.40 22.41
CA SER A 63 18.46 -13.28 23.30
C SER A 63 17.47 -12.36 22.60
N ASP A 64 16.28 -12.28 23.20
CA ASP A 64 15.14 -11.43 22.84
C ASP A 64 15.48 -9.97 23.14
N PHE A 65 16.53 -9.46 22.49
CA PHE A 65 16.97 -8.08 22.58
C PHE A 65 16.57 -7.36 21.30
N GLY A 66 15.71 -6.35 21.47
CA GLY A 66 15.23 -5.43 20.44
C GLY A 66 16.38 -4.73 19.73
N PHE A 67 16.91 -5.38 18.70
CA PHE A 67 17.60 -4.69 17.63
C PHE A 67 16.56 -3.83 16.93
N ASN A 68 16.81 -2.52 16.98
CA ASN A 68 16.10 -1.46 16.29
C ASN A 68 15.73 -1.93 14.88
N LYS A 69 14.52 -2.47 14.71
CA LYS A 69 14.04 -3.01 13.43
C LYS A 69 13.88 -1.79 12.53
N VAL A 70 14.91 -1.51 11.75
CA VAL A 70 14.90 -0.46 10.73
C VAL A 70 13.59 -0.60 9.96
N SER A 71 12.83 0.50 9.85
CA SER A 71 11.49 0.45 9.26
C SER A 71 11.59 -0.09 7.84
N MET A 72 10.84 -1.15 7.54
CA MET A 72 10.80 -1.76 6.21
C MET A 72 9.63 -1.17 5.39
N HIS A 73 9.19 0.03 5.74
CA HIS A 73 7.97 0.67 5.22
C HIS A 73 8.29 2.06 4.67
N HIS A 74 7.43 2.54 3.79
CA HIS A 74 7.51 3.86 3.18
C HIS A 74 7.17 4.97 4.18
N TYR A 75 7.34 6.22 3.76
CA TYR A 75 6.99 7.39 4.56
C TYR A 75 5.49 7.38 4.94
N ASP A 76 5.20 7.61 6.22
CA ASP A 76 3.85 7.71 6.73
C ASP A 76 3.25 9.09 6.46
N LEU A 77 2.23 9.13 5.60
CA LEU A 77 1.52 10.35 5.22
C LEU A 77 0.49 10.81 6.26
N GLY A 78 0.19 10.02 7.30
CA GLY A 78 -0.90 10.31 8.23
C GLY A 78 -0.82 11.71 8.86
N VAL A 79 0.36 12.09 9.34
CA VAL A 79 0.59 13.42 9.94
C VAL A 79 0.49 14.53 8.88
N LEU A 80 1.07 14.31 7.71
CA LEU A 80 1.05 15.28 6.61
C LEU A 80 -0.38 15.57 6.17
N ILE A 81 -1.16 14.53 5.89
CA ILE A 81 -2.53 14.66 5.39
C ILE A 81 -3.42 15.38 6.40
N THR A 82 -3.30 15.03 7.69
CA THR A 82 -4.07 15.70 8.76
C THR A 82 -3.78 17.20 8.83
N ALA A 83 -2.60 17.63 8.36
CA ALA A 83 -2.18 19.01 8.36
C ALA A 83 -2.47 19.76 7.04
N LEU A 84 -3.07 19.10 6.05
CA LEU A 84 -3.50 19.68 4.76
C LEU A 84 -5.04 19.75 4.70
N PRO A 85 -5.67 20.78 5.30
CA PRO A 85 -7.12 20.83 5.48
C PRO A 85 -7.91 20.95 4.18
N HIS A 86 -7.28 21.38 3.08
CA HIS A 86 -7.93 21.58 1.79
C HIS A 86 -7.57 20.51 0.76
N LEU A 87 -6.96 19.40 1.18
CA LEU A 87 -6.59 18.31 0.28
C LEU A 87 -7.84 17.59 -0.25
N GLU A 88 -7.99 17.60 -1.57
CA GLU A 88 -9.15 17.06 -2.30
C GLU A 88 -8.77 15.94 -3.26
N GLU A 89 -7.52 15.89 -3.71
CA GLU A 89 -7.00 14.89 -4.65
C GLU A 89 -5.68 14.31 -4.13
N LEU A 90 -5.61 12.99 -3.98
CA LEU A 90 -4.44 12.27 -3.48
C LEU A 90 -4.07 11.16 -4.46
N HIS A 91 -2.93 11.31 -5.14
CA HIS A 91 -2.41 10.34 -6.11
C HIS A 91 -1.07 9.81 -5.61
N LEU A 92 -1.00 8.51 -5.32
CA LEU A 92 0.18 7.88 -4.75
C LEU A 92 0.62 6.69 -5.60
N THR A 93 1.93 6.54 -5.78
CA THR A 93 2.53 5.35 -6.39
C THR A 93 3.66 4.84 -5.51
N TYR A 94 3.49 3.63 -4.97
CA TYR A 94 4.50 2.93 -4.18
C TYR A 94 5.40 2.15 -5.12
N GLY A 95 6.53 2.74 -5.50
CA GLY A 95 7.43 2.19 -6.50
C GLY A 95 8.43 3.21 -7.02
N VAL A 96 9.53 2.72 -7.58
CA VAL A 96 10.64 3.53 -8.09
C VAL A 96 10.56 3.63 -9.61
N LYS A 97 10.53 4.85 -10.16
CA LYS A 97 10.65 5.09 -11.61
C LYS A 97 12.10 5.06 -12.05
N ASP A 98 12.31 4.73 -13.33
CA ASP A 98 13.60 4.85 -14.02
C ASP A 98 14.78 4.14 -13.31
N CYS A 99 14.52 3.02 -12.61
CA CYS A 99 15.54 2.27 -11.86
C CYS A 99 16.64 1.64 -12.75
N GLY A 100 16.47 1.64 -14.08
CA GLY A 100 17.48 1.22 -15.03
C GLY A 100 17.98 -0.20 -14.78
N MET A 101 19.31 -0.36 -14.65
CA MET A 101 19.93 -1.66 -14.37
C MET A 101 19.90 -2.04 -12.88
N ASN A 102 19.53 -1.13 -11.98
CA ASN A 102 19.42 -1.38 -10.54
C ASN A 102 18.01 -1.88 -10.16
N PHE A 103 17.34 -2.58 -11.07
CA PHE A 103 16.00 -3.10 -10.85
C PHE A 103 16.03 -4.25 -9.84
N GLU A 104 15.20 -4.12 -8.80
CA GLU A 104 14.91 -5.18 -7.85
C GLU A 104 13.39 -5.21 -7.56
N TRP A 105 12.81 -6.42 -7.40
CA TRP A 105 11.37 -6.58 -7.13
C TRP A 105 10.93 -5.90 -5.83
N ASN A 106 11.84 -5.81 -4.85
CA ASN A 106 11.59 -5.15 -3.56
C ASN A 106 11.33 -3.64 -3.70
N LEU A 107 11.73 -2.99 -4.80
CA LEU A 107 11.52 -1.56 -5.05
C LEU A 107 10.04 -1.20 -5.21
N PHE A 108 9.20 -2.20 -5.47
CA PHE A 108 7.75 -2.08 -5.63
C PHE A 108 6.99 -2.77 -4.49
N ASN A 109 7.69 -3.16 -3.42
CA ASN A 109 7.10 -3.89 -2.32
C ASN A 109 6.14 -2.99 -1.53
N PHE A 110 4.86 -3.34 -1.53
CA PHE A 110 3.84 -2.67 -0.73
C PHE A 110 3.52 -3.53 0.49
N THR A 111 4.00 -3.13 1.66
CA THR A 111 3.92 -3.92 2.88
C THR A 111 2.56 -3.78 3.57
N HIS A 112 2.27 -4.68 4.52
CA HIS A 112 1.08 -4.57 5.35
C HIS A 112 1.00 -3.24 6.13
N GLN A 113 2.14 -2.76 6.65
CA GLN A 113 2.17 -1.48 7.35
C GLN A 113 1.95 -0.29 6.40
N ASP A 114 2.44 -0.35 5.16
CA ASP A 114 2.12 0.67 4.15
C ASP A 114 0.61 0.74 3.90
N CYS A 115 -0.06 -0.42 3.86
CA CYS A 115 -1.52 -0.51 3.76
C CYS A 115 -2.21 0.13 4.98
N CYS A 116 -1.75 -0.16 6.20
CA CYS A 116 -2.30 0.47 7.41
C CYS A 116 -2.10 2.00 7.41
N ASN A 117 -0.91 2.46 7.03
CA ASN A 117 -0.58 3.89 6.96
C ASN A 117 -1.47 4.59 5.92
N LEU A 118 -1.66 3.97 4.74
CA LEU A 118 -2.54 4.48 3.70
C LEU A 118 -4.01 4.52 4.18
N ALA A 119 -4.48 3.49 4.87
CA ALA A 119 -5.83 3.47 5.40
C ALA A 119 -6.07 4.59 6.42
N VAL A 120 -5.10 4.85 7.32
CA VAL A 120 -5.15 5.95 8.27
C VAL A 120 -5.14 7.29 7.54
N ALA A 121 -4.24 7.47 6.57
CA ALA A 121 -4.15 8.66 5.72
C ALA A 121 -5.49 8.98 5.04
N VAL A 122 -6.06 8.01 4.32
CA VAL A 122 -7.34 8.16 3.62
C VAL A 122 -8.47 8.47 4.60
N LYS A 123 -8.47 7.87 5.80
CA LYS A 123 -9.48 8.16 6.83
C LYS A 123 -9.44 9.61 7.32
N MET A 124 -8.27 10.25 7.34
CA MET A 124 -8.11 11.64 7.78
C MET A 124 -8.43 12.65 6.67
N CYS A 125 -8.53 12.20 5.42
CA CYS A 125 -8.92 13.02 4.28
C CYS A 125 -10.44 13.22 4.23
N HIS A 126 -10.96 14.27 4.86
CA HIS A 126 -12.40 14.56 4.86
C HIS A 126 -12.92 15.23 3.58
N ASN A 127 -12.02 15.77 2.75
CA ASN A 127 -12.37 16.56 1.57
C ASN A 127 -12.04 15.87 0.23
N LEU A 128 -11.64 14.59 0.26
CA LEU A 128 -11.32 13.84 -0.96
C LEU A 128 -12.54 13.81 -1.89
N LYS A 129 -12.37 14.38 -3.08
CA LYS A 129 -13.43 14.45 -4.09
C LYS A 129 -13.64 13.09 -4.74
N ASP A 130 -14.91 12.72 -4.89
CA ASP A 130 -15.36 11.60 -5.71
C ASP A 130 -14.63 10.27 -5.41
N GLY A 131 -14.36 10.01 -4.12
CA GLY A 131 -13.65 8.80 -3.67
C GLY A 131 -14.31 7.51 -4.17
N GLY A 132 -15.63 7.51 -4.30
CA GLY A 132 -16.37 6.43 -4.94
C GLY A 132 -15.90 6.12 -6.36
N LYS A 133 -15.91 7.12 -7.26
CA LYS A 133 -15.51 6.92 -8.65
C LYS A 133 -14.06 6.43 -8.76
N GLN A 134 -13.15 6.97 -7.95
CA GLN A 134 -11.75 6.53 -7.93
C GLN A 134 -11.61 5.07 -7.48
N LEU A 135 -12.36 4.66 -6.46
CA LEU A 135 -12.42 3.25 -6.05
C LEU A 135 -12.93 2.36 -7.18
N LEU A 136 -14.00 2.77 -7.86
CA LEU A 136 -14.54 2.03 -8.99
C LEU A 136 -13.54 1.88 -10.14
N GLU A 137 -12.87 2.98 -10.54
CA GLU A 137 -11.83 2.95 -11.58
C GLU A 137 -10.67 2.02 -11.19
N GLY A 138 -10.22 2.07 -9.93
CA GLY A 138 -9.15 1.19 -9.43
C GLY A 138 -9.56 -0.29 -9.37
N LEU A 139 -10.86 -0.58 -9.22
CA LEU A 139 -11.38 -1.94 -9.16
C LEU A 139 -11.80 -2.50 -10.53
N ALA A 140 -11.96 -1.67 -11.56
CA ALA A 140 -12.51 -2.08 -12.86
C ALA A 140 -11.79 -3.28 -13.49
N ASP A 141 -10.46 -3.31 -13.36
CA ASP A 141 -9.61 -4.37 -13.91
C ASP A 141 -9.25 -5.47 -12.90
N ASN A 142 -9.66 -5.34 -11.64
CA ASN A 142 -9.36 -6.33 -10.61
C ASN A 142 -10.23 -7.59 -10.77
N LYS A 143 -9.59 -8.75 -10.94
CA LYS A 143 -10.26 -10.06 -11.11
C LYS A 143 -10.14 -11.01 -9.92
N SER A 144 -9.46 -10.59 -8.85
CA SER A 144 -9.12 -11.45 -7.72
C SER A 144 -9.74 -11.00 -6.39
N LEU A 145 -10.16 -9.74 -6.27
CA LEU A 145 -10.76 -9.20 -5.07
C LEU A 145 -12.18 -9.77 -4.90
N ILE A 146 -12.36 -10.54 -3.82
CA ILE A 146 -13.60 -11.25 -3.50
C ILE A 146 -14.40 -10.63 -2.37
N GLU A 147 -13.84 -9.66 -1.65
CA GLU A 147 -14.53 -8.95 -0.56
C GLU A 147 -14.08 -7.50 -0.56
N PHE A 148 -15.04 -6.58 -0.47
CA PHE A 148 -14.78 -5.15 -0.37
C PHE A 148 -15.90 -4.49 0.43
N ASP A 149 -15.54 -3.89 1.56
CA ASP A 149 -16.50 -3.30 2.49
C ASP A 149 -16.59 -1.79 2.29
N LEU A 150 -17.77 -1.32 1.87
CA LEU A 150 -18.08 0.09 1.65
C LEU A 150 -18.90 0.71 2.78
N ARG A 151 -19.14 -0.01 3.89
CA ARG A 151 -19.91 0.55 5.00
C ARG A 151 -19.23 1.80 5.54
N LEU A 152 -20.03 2.85 5.75
CA LEU A 152 -19.57 4.16 6.23
C LEU A 152 -18.62 4.89 5.25
N ALA A 153 -18.46 4.39 4.02
CA ALA A 153 -17.85 5.16 2.94
C ALA A 153 -18.96 6.00 2.29
N GLU A 154 -18.83 7.32 2.31
CA GLU A 154 -19.78 8.25 1.64
C GLU A 154 -19.64 8.15 0.11
N VAL A 155 -20.06 7.01 -0.44
CA VAL A 155 -19.97 6.66 -1.86
C VAL A 155 -21.37 6.73 -2.47
N GLY A 156 -21.47 7.21 -3.72
CA GLY A 156 -22.76 7.27 -4.41
C GLY A 156 -23.33 5.87 -4.69
N GLU A 157 -24.67 5.74 -4.65
CA GLU A 157 -25.38 4.47 -4.84
C GLU A 157 -24.99 3.74 -6.14
N GLU A 158 -24.80 4.51 -7.23
CA GLU A 158 -24.36 3.96 -8.52
C GLU A 158 -22.97 3.31 -8.42
N THR A 159 -22.03 3.98 -7.77
CA THR A 159 -20.67 3.47 -7.58
C THR A 159 -20.68 2.23 -6.68
N GLU A 160 -21.42 2.26 -5.58
CA GLU A 160 -21.56 1.11 -4.67
C GLU A 160 -22.11 -0.11 -5.42
N TYR A 161 -23.14 0.08 -6.25
CA TYR A 161 -23.70 -0.96 -7.10
C TYR A 161 -22.66 -1.55 -8.06
N LEU A 162 -21.88 -0.71 -8.75
CA LEU A 162 -20.89 -1.16 -9.73
C LEU A 162 -19.73 -1.91 -9.05
N ILE A 163 -19.25 -1.43 -7.89
CA ILE A 163 -18.23 -2.14 -7.11
C ILE A 163 -18.74 -3.49 -6.64
N HIS A 164 -19.99 -3.56 -6.17
CA HIS A 164 -20.62 -4.82 -5.77
C HIS A 164 -20.68 -5.82 -6.95
N GLN A 165 -21.01 -5.38 -8.17
CA GLN A 165 -21.00 -6.24 -9.36
C GLN A 165 -19.61 -6.81 -9.68
N ILE A 166 -18.56 -6.01 -9.53
CA ILE A 166 -17.17 -6.47 -9.73
C ILE A 166 -16.82 -7.56 -8.73
N VAL A 167 -17.03 -7.29 -7.44
CA VAL A 167 -16.71 -8.23 -6.35
C VAL A 167 -17.50 -9.53 -6.48
N TRP A 168 -18.79 -9.43 -6.80
CA TRP A 168 -19.65 -10.60 -7.03
C TRP A 168 -19.15 -11.45 -8.20
N SER A 169 -18.80 -10.84 -9.32
CA SER A 169 -18.24 -11.54 -10.49
C SER A 169 -16.96 -12.30 -10.14
N ASN A 170 -16.09 -11.69 -9.33
CA ASN A 170 -14.85 -12.32 -8.87
C ASN A 170 -15.12 -13.49 -7.91
N GLN A 171 -16.10 -13.37 -7.01
CA GLN A 171 -16.52 -14.48 -6.13
C GLN A 171 -17.04 -15.68 -6.93
N GLU A 172 -17.84 -15.45 -7.97
CA GLU A 172 -18.35 -16.51 -8.84
C GLU A 172 -17.21 -17.22 -9.59
N ALA A 173 -16.27 -16.46 -10.15
CA ALA A 173 -15.10 -17.01 -10.81
C ALA A 173 -14.26 -17.88 -9.85
N ALA A 174 -13.98 -17.37 -8.65
CA ALA A 174 -13.22 -18.10 -7.62
C ALA A 174 -13.89 -19.41 -7.21
N ARG A 175 -15.24 -19.46 -7.16
CA ARG A 175 -15.99 -20.69 -6.86
C ARG A 175 -15.86 -21.74 -7.97
N LEU A 176 -15.83 -21.30 -9.23
CA LEU A 176 -15.68 -22.20 -10.38
C LEU A 176 -14.25 -22.75 -10.52
N GLU A 177 -13.25 -22.02 -10.01
CA GLU A 177 -11.86 -22.47 -10.01
C GLU A 177 -11.53 -23.46 -8.87
N SER A 178 -12.35 -23.55 -7.82
CA SER A 178 -12.19 -24.58 -6.79
C SER A 178 -12.42 -25.99 -7.39
N PRO A 179 -11.40 -26.87 -7.44
CA PRO A 179 -11.59 -28.22 -7.96
C PRO A 179 -12.51 -28.99 -7.02
N SER A 180 -13.65 -29.45 -7.52
CA SER A 180 -14.41 -30.51 -6.86
C SER A 180 -13.51 -31.75 -6.75
N THR A 181 -13.07 -32.09 -5.54
CA THR A 181 -12.39 -33.36 -5.25
C THR A 181 -13.24 -34.51 -5.81
N PRO A 182 -12.77 -35.33 -6.76
CA PRO A 182 -13.52 -36.49 -7.21
C PRO A 182 -13.61 -37.47 -6.03
N LEU A 183 -14.82 -37.93 -5.71
CA LEU A 183 -15.03 -39.04 -4.77
C LEU A 183 -14.24 -40.27 -5.26
N PRO A 184 -13.67 -41.10 -4.37
CA PRO A 184 -12.98 -42.31 -4.79
C PRO A 184 -13.97 -43.24 -5.50
N ASN A 185 -13.64 -43.67 -6.72
CA ASN A 185 -14.42 -44.66 -7.43
C ASN A 185 -14.35 -46.00 -6.67
N PRO A 186 -15.49 -46.70 -6.45
CA PRO A 186 -15.53 -47.95 -5.68
C PRO A 186 -14.98 -49.17 -6.45
N SER A 187 -14.07 -48.97 -7.41
CA SER A 187 -13.58 -50.03 -8.31
C SER A 187 -12.26 -50.67 -7.88
N ASP A 188 -11.58 -50.17 -6.84
CA ASP A 188 -10.29 -50.71 -6.37
C ASP A 188 -10.45 -51.81 -5.30
N GLU A 189 -11.54 -52.57 -5.35
CA GLU A 189 -11.66 -53.87 -4.67
C GLU A 189 -11.71 -54.97 -5.72
N ASN A 190 -10.58 -55.26 -6.36
CA ASN A 190 -10.17 -56.61 -6.77
C ASN A 190 -8.92 -56.57 -7.66
N ALA A 191 -7.77 -56.79 -7.05
CA ALA A 191 -6.65 -57.44 -7.72
C ALA A 191 -6.17 -58.60 -6.83
N PRO A 192 -6.08 -59.84 -7.33
CA PRO A 192 -5.61 -60.96 -6.54
C PRO A 192 -4.10 -60.84 -6.34
N GLU A 193 -3.65 -61.08 -5.09
CA GLU A 193 -2.24 -61.25 -4.77
C GLU A 193 -1.66 -62.43 -5.55
N SER A 194 -0.53 -62.20 -6.21
CA SER A 194 0.31 -63.24 -6.85
C SER A 194 1.67 -63.29 -6.18
#